data_AF-A0A7C1CH92-F1
#
_entry.id   AF-A0A7C1CH92-F1
#
_cell.length_a   1.000
_cell.length_b   1.000
_cell.length_c   1.000
_cell.angle_alpha   90.00
_cell.angle_beta   90.00
_cell.angle_gamma   90.00
#
_symmetry.space_group_name_H-M   'P 1'
#
loop_
_entity.id
_entity.type
_entity.pdbx_description
1 polymer ?
#
loop_
_entity_poly.entity_id
_entity_poly.type
_entity_poly.pdbx_seq_one_letter_code
_entity_poly.pdbx_strand_id
1 'polypeptide(L)'
;LWRVSDKAVVREMVNLIKDKKLFIADGHHRYEVGLAFSKTKKDPKYGYILTYFTDLYADGIVVLPVHRLIAGISKDLFPELTSELKKTFTLDEIGSGDKAGQFLLKAGQDEKRFVIYDGKNYTGLKRKDKGSLDVTVLHDLVISPLKKKIEDAGGKISIDFTKDPYYAINEVDRGRYSVAVMLNPTKITEIRDVSFSGKRMPQKSTYFYPKVLTGLVINVF
;
A
#
# COMPACT_ATOMS: atom_id res chain seq x y z
N LEU A 1 24.06 12.07 -13.32
CA LEU A 1 24.60 11.19 -12.25
C LEU A 1 26.07 11.54 -12.06
N TRP A 2 26.54 11.63 -10.81
CA TRP A 2 27.97 11.80 -10.51
C TRP A 2 28.47 10.57 -9.77
N ARG A 3 29.55 9.96 -10.26
CA ARG A 3 30.18 8.82 -9.60
C ARG A 3 31.12 9.34 -8.52
N VAL A 4 30.93 8.87 -7.29
CA VAL A 4 31.85 9.11 -6.18
C VAL A 4 32.75 7.88 -6.02
N SER A 5 34.03 8.01 -6.36
CA SER A 5 35.04 6.95 -6.22
C SER A 5 36.13 7.26 -5.18
N ASP A 6 36.12 8.47 -4.61
CA ASP A 6 37.05 8.86 -3.57
C ASP A 6 36.81 8.03 -2.29
N LYS A 7 37.85 7.31 -1.84
CA LYS A 7 37.78 6.40 -0.69
C LYS A 7 37.58 7.12 0.64
N ALA A 8 37.98 8.38 0.77
CA ALA A 8 37.74 9.18 1.97
C ALA A 8 36.26 9.56 2.05
N VAL A 9 35.69 10.08 0.95
CA VAL A 9 34.27 10.44 0.87
C VAL A 9 33.36 9.22 1.09
N VAL A 10 33.69 8.08 0.48
CA VAL A 10 32.93 6.84 0.69
C VAL A 10 32.98 6.39 2.16
N ARG A 11 34.14 6.47 2.82
CA ARG A 11 34.25 6.11 4.25
C ARG A 11 33.41 7.03 5.14
N GLU A 12 33.40 8.33 4.86
CA GLU A 12 32.58 9.29 5.58
C GLU A 12 31.09 8.96 5.44
N MET A 13 30.61 8.70 4.21
CA MET A 13 29.24 8.28 3.98
C MET A 13 28.88 6.98 4.70
N VAL A 14 29.76 5.98 4.68
CA VAL A 14 29.55 4.71 5.42
C VAL A 14 29.44 4.97 6.92
N ASN A 15 30.32 5.79 7.49
CA ASN A 15 30.28 6.13 8.91
C ASN A 15 29.01 6.90 9.30
N LEU A 16 28.49 7.75 8.41
CA LEU A 16 27.24 8.48 8.62
C LEU A 16 26.02 7.55 8.70
N ILE A 17 26.01 6.44 7.96
CA ILE A 17 24.83 5.56 7.85
C ILE A 17 24.91 4.28 8.67
N LYS A 18 26.10 3.86 9.12
CA LYS A 18 26.32 2.54 9.74
C LYS A 18 25.40 2.25 10.94
N ASP A 19 25.07 3.26 11.73
CA ASP A 19 24.27 3.13 12.95
C ASP A 19 22.79 3.49 12.72
N LYS A 20 22.41 3.84 11.49
CA LYS A 20 21.03 4.20 11.15
C LYS A 20 20.22 2.95 10.86
N LYS A 21 18.98 2.93 11.35
CA LYS A 21 17.99 1.93 10.94
C LYS A 21 17.45 2.30 9.56
N LEU A 22 17.45 1.34 8.66
CA LEU A 22 16.99 1.49 7.28
C LEU A 22 15.63 0.84 7.10
N PHE A 23 14.77 1.49 6.32
CA PHE A 23 13.48 0.96 5.92
C PHE A 23 13.52 0.60 4.44
N ILE A 24 13.03 -0.58 4.09
CA ILE A 24 12.83 -0.94 2.69
C ILE A 24 11.53 -0.29 2.23
N ALA A 25 11.65 0.87 1.59
CA ALA A 25 10.49 1.57 1.01
C ALA A 25 9.95 0.85 -0.24
N ASP A 26 10.85 0.31 -1.06
CA ASP A 26 10.55 -0.49 -2.24
C ASP A 26 11.68 -1.52 -2.42
N GLY A 27 11.35 -2.67 -3.01
CA GLY A 27 12.33 -3.69 -3.36
C GLY A 27 12.39 -4.88 -2.40
N HIS A 28 11.36 -5.12 -1.59
CA HIS A 28 11.29 -6.27 -0.67
C HIS A 28 11.61 -7.60 -1.36
N HIS A 29 10.94 -7.92 -2.48
CA HIS A 29 11.24 -9.14 -3.25
C HIS A 29 12.66 -9.14 -3.82
N ARG A 30 13.18 -7.99 -4.28
CA ARG A 30 14.56 -7.86 -4.79
C ARG A 30 15.59 -8.13 -3.69
N TYR A 31 15.34 -7.60 -2.50
CA TYR A 31 16.15 -7.84 -1.32
C TYR A 31 16.11 -9.31 -0.88
N GLU A 32 14.92 -9.92 -0.80
CA GLU A 32 14.75 -11.32 -0.40
C GLU A 32 15.45 -12.27 -1.39
N VAL A 33 15.30 -12.04 -2.69
CA VAL A 33 15.99 -12.82 -3.74
C VAL A 33 17.51 -12.62 -3.65
N GLY A 34 17.98 -11.38 -3.51
CA GLY A 34 19.42 -11.10 -3.37
C GLY A 34 20.03 -11.74 -2.13
N LEU A 35 19.31 -11.72 -1.00
CA LEU A 35 19.72 -12.36 0.25
C LEU A 35 19.72 -13.89 0.14
N ALA A 36 18.73 -14.48 -0.54
CA ALA A 36 18.71 -15.92 -0.80
C ALA A 36 19.89 -16.32 -1.71
N PHE A 37 20.15 -15.53 -2.76
CA PHE A 37 21.25 -15.77 -3.67
C PHE A 37 22.62 -15.65 -2.99
N SER A 38 22.84 -14.64 -2.14
CA SER A 38 24.11 -14.45 -1.44
C SER A 38 24.46 -15.66 -0.56
N LYS A 39 23.47 -16.28 0.08
CA LYS A 39 23.64 -17.51 0.88
C LYS A 39 24.09 -18.73 0.06
N THR A 40 23.85 -18.74 -1.25
CA THR A 40 24.31 -19.83 -2.14
C THR A 40 25.78 -19.71 -2.53
N LYS A 41 26.42 -18.56 -2.21
CA LYS A 41 27.81 -18.26 -2.59
C LYS A 41 28.67 -18.14 -1.34
N LYS A 42 29.89 -18.68 -1.39
CA LYS A 42 30.89 -18.52 -0.31
C LYS A 42 31.65 -17.19 -0.39
N ASP A 43 31.63 -16.55 -1.56
CA ASP A 43 32.38 -15.32 -1.83
C ASP A 43 31.61 -14.09 -1.31
N PRO A 44 32.19 -13.29 -0.40
CA PRO A 44 31.55 -12.11 0.19
C PRO A 44 31.12 -11.05 -0.83
N LYS A 45 31.68 -11.03 -2.05
CA LYS A 45 31.29 -10.05 -3.08
C LYS A 45 29.82 -10.17 -3.49
N TYR A 46 29.22 -11.35 -3.30
CA TYR A 46 27.79 -11.57 -3.55
C TYR A 46 26.90 -11.10 -2.39
N GLY A 47 27.48 -10.57 -1.31
CA GLY A 47 26.76 -10.02 -0.17
C GLY A 47 26.24 -8.59 -0.36
N TYR A 48 26.47 -7.97 -1.53
CA TYR A 48 26.07 -6.59 -1.81
C TYR A 48 24.89 -6.53 -2.79
N ILE A 49 23.98 -5.59 -2.54
CA ILE A 49 22.86 -5.26 -3.42
C ILE A 49 22.85 -3.76 -3.71
N LEU A 50 22.66 -3.40 -4.98
CA LEU A 50 22.53 -2.01 -5.38
C LEU A 50 21.34 -1.38 -4.65
N THR A 51 21.61 -0.32 -3.89
CA THR A 51 20.63 0.31 -3.01
C THR A 51 20.60 1.82 -3.25
N TYR A 52 19.40 2.37 -3.28
CA TYR A 52 19.17 3.82 -3.27
C TYR A 52 18.76 4.24 -1.86
N PHE A 53 19.50 5.21 -1.31
CA PHE A 53 19.17 5.82 -0.03
C PHE A 53 18.50 7.17 -0.25
N THR A 54 17.45 7.42 0.51
CA THR A 54 16.79 8.71 0.58
C THR A 54 16.33 8.95 2.00
N ASP A 55 16.33 10.21 2.42
CA ASP A 55 15.65 10.60 3.64
C ASP A 55 14.16 10.34 3.48
N LEU A 56 13.55 9.71 4.48
CA LEU A 56 12.13 9.40 4.51
C LEU A 56 11.28 10.68 4.62
N TYR A 57 11.86 11.76 5.16
CA TYR A 57 11.20 13.05 5.34
C TYR A 57 11.58 14.09 4.28
N ALA A 58 12.26 13.68 3.20
CA ALA A 58 12.58 14.59 2.11
C ALA A 58 11.30 15.12 1.43
N ASP A 59 11.24 16.43 1.19
CA ASP A 59 10.08 17.10 0.56
C ASP A 59 9.68 16.53 -0.81
N GLY A 60 10.63 15.89 -1.51
CA GLY A 60 10.40 15.29 -2.82
C GLY A 60 9.76 13.90 -2.80
N ILE A 61 9.46 13.33 -1.63
CA ILE A 61 8.88 12.00 -1.50
C ILE A 61 7.43 12.08 -1.05
N VAL A 62 6.56 11.46 -1.85
CA VAL A 62 5.16 11.27 -1.49
C VAL A 62 4.86 9.77 -1.36
N VAL A 63 4.05 9.44 -0.36
CA VAL A 63 3.47 8.10 -0.22
C VAL A 63 2.05 8.18 -0.76
N LEU A 64 1.81 7.58 -1.92
CA LEU A 64 0.48 7.53 -2.52
C LEU A 64 -0.34 6.36 -1.95
N PRO A 65 -1.67 6.52 -1.85
CA PRO A 65 -2.53 5.40 -1.52
C PRO A 65 -2.48 4.37 -2.63
N VAL A 66 -2.71 3.13 -2.24
CA VAL A 66 -2.97 2.06 -3.20
C VAL A 66 -4.44 1.70 -3.01
N HIS A 67 -5.27 1.93 -4.02
CA HIS A 67 -6.69 1.55 -4.06
C HIS A 67 -6.83 0.07 -4.42
N ARG A 68 -7.97 -0.54 -4.06
CA ARG A 68 -8.27 -1.93 -4.37
C ARG A 68 -9.38 -1.99 -5.42
N LEU A 69 -9.19 -2.80 -6.45
CA LEU A 69 -10.25 -3.19 -7.36
C LEU A 69 -10.60 -4.64 -7.08
N ILE A 70 -11.87 -4.95 -6.87
CA ILE A 70 -12.30 -6.30 -6.50
C ILE A 70 -13.30 -6.80 -7.52
N ALA A 71 -13.00 -7.92 -8.17
CA ALA A 71 -13.90 -8.59 -9.10
C ALA A 71 -14.42 -9.90 -8.51
N GLY A 72 -15.56 -10.36 -9.03
CA GLY A 72 -16.17 -11.63 -8.64
C GLY A 72 -17.09 -11.54 -7.42
N ILE A 73 -17.48 -10.33 -7.01
CA ILE A 73 -18.57 -10.15 -6.04
C ILE A 73 -19.88 -10.03 -6.79
N SER A 74 -20.82 -10.93 -6.51
CA SER A 74 -22.17 -10.86 -7.05
C SER A 74 -23.01 -9.83 -6.29
N LYS A 75 -23.89 -9.09 -6.99
CA LYS A 75 -24.65 -7.97 -6.41
C LYS A 75 -25.65 -8.40 -5.33
N ASP A 76 -26.14 -9.63 -5.38
CA ASP A 76 -27.01 -10.25 -4.37
C ASP A 76 -26.31 -10.40 -3.01
N LEU A 77 -24.97 -10.45 -2.97
CA LEU A 77 -24.21 -10.49 -1.72
C LEU A 77 -24.08 -9.11 -1.06
N PHE A 78 -24.34 -8.01 -1.76
CA PHE A 78 -24.09 -6.66 -1.25
C PHE A 78 -24.87 -6.32 0.03
N PRO A 79 -26.17 -6.67 0.19
CA PRO A 79 -26.90 -6.43 1.43
C PRO A 79 -26.25 -7.12 2.63
N GLU A 80 -25.80 -8.36 2.43
CA GLU A 80 -25.16 -9.15 3.48
C GLU A 80 -23.77 -8.60 3.84
N LEU A 81 -22.96 -8.24 2.84
CA LEU A 81 -21.66 -7.59 3.05
C LEU A 81 -21.81 -6.25 3.76
N THR A 82 -22.83 -5.47 3.41
CA THR A 82 -23.16 -4.21 4.07
C THR A 82 -23.51 -4.45 5.54
N SER A 83 -24.28 -5.50 5.84
CA SER A 83 -24.61 -5.89 7.21
C SER A 83 -23.36 -6.26 8.02
N GLU A 84 -22.44 -7.03 7.41
CA GLU A 84 -21.18 -7.40 8.04
C GLU A 84 -20.30 -6.17 8.33
N LEU A 85 -20.15 -5.27 7.34
CA LEU A 85 -19.41 -4.02 7.49
C LEU A 85 -19.98 -3.15 8.61
N LYS A 86 -21.30 -3.09 8.76
CA LYS A 86 -21.97 -2.33 9.84
C LYS A 86 -21.61 -2.79 11.24
N LYS A 87 -21.07 -4.00 11.43
CA LYS A 87 -20.59 -4.46 12.75
C LYS A 87 -19.37 -3.65 13.19
N THR A 88 -18.44 -3.39 12.28
CA THR A 88 -17.14 -2.73 12.56
C THR A 88 -17.11 -1.24 12.16
N PHE A 89 -17.93 -0.84 11.18
CA PHE A 89 -17.93 0.49 10.59
C PHE A 89 -19.28 1.17 10.73
N THR A 90 -19.25 2.50 10.87
CA THR A 90 -20.36 3.38 10.53
C THR A 90 -20.31 3.62 9.02
N LEU A 91 -21.47 3.48 8.36
CA LEU A 91 -21.59 3.65 6.91
C LEU A 91 -22.32 4.94 6.60
N ASP A 92 -21.70 5.77 5.75
CA ASP A 92 -22.27 7.03 5.26
C ASP A 92 -22.51 6.94 3.76
N GLU A 93 -23.72 7.24 3.30
CA GLU A 93 -23.98 7.33 1.86
C GLU A 93 -23.38 8.63 1.31
N ILE A 94 -22.53 8.49 0.29
CA ILE A 94 -21.81 9.58 -0.34
C ILE A 94 -22.40 9.77 -1.74
N GLY A 95 -22.95 10.96 -2.00
CA GLY A 95 -23.68 11.20 -3.25
C GLY A 95 -22.80 11.41 -4.50
N SER A 96 -21.50 11.69 -4.37
CA SER A 96 -20.62 11.93 -5.53
C SER A 96 -19.15 11.64 -5.25
N GLY A 97 -18.37 11.48 -6.33
CA GLY A 97 -16.91 11.29 -6.26
C GLY A 97 -16.18 12.44 -5.56
N ASP A 98 -16.57 13.69 -5.78
CA ASP A 98 -15.97 14.84 -5.08
C ASP A 98 -16.19 14.76 -3.57
N LYS A 99 -17.41 14.38 -3.16
CA LYS A 99 -17.74 14.17 -1.75
C LYS A 99 -16.98 12.96 -1.19
N ALA A 100 -16.69 11.94 -1.99
CA ALA A 100 -15.84 10.82 -1.58
C ALA A 100 -14.39 11.27 -1.30
N GLY A 101 -13.83 12.11 -2.17
CA GLY A 101 -12.52 12.73 -1.93
C GLY A 101 -12.51 13.56 -0.65
N GLN A 102 -13.51 14.42 -0.45
CA GLN A 102 -13.65 15.21 0.78
C GLN A 102 -13.86 14.35 2.03
N PHE A 103 -14.60 13.25 1.92
CA PHE A 103 -14.83 12.32 3.03
C PHE A 103 -13.52 11.70 3.50
N LEU A 104 -12.67 11.29 2.56
CA LEU A 104 -11.32 10.77 2.83
C LEU A 104 -10.41 11.86 3.43
N LEU A 105 -10.40 13.07 2.87
CA LEU A 105 -9.58 14.18 3.35
C LEU A 105 -9.96 14.67 4.75
N LYS A 106 -11.24 14.58 5.13
CA LYS A 106 -11.71 14.90 6.49
C LYS A 106 -11.21 13.92 7.54
N ALA A 107 -10.71 12.74 7.14
CA ALA A 107 -10.05 11.84 8.06
C ALA A 107 -8.72 12.50 8.49
N GLY A 108 -8.70 13.05 9.71
CA GLY A 108 -7.55 13.77 10.25
C GLY A 108 -6.39 12.85 10.66
N GLN A 109 -5.78 13.14 11.81
CA GLN A 109 -4.69 12.29 12.30
C GLN A 109 -5.16 10.93 12.81
N ASP A 110 -6.31 10.90 13.46
CA ASP A 110 -6.75 9.77 14.28
C ASP A 110 -7.96 9.01 13.71
N GLU A 111 -8.56 9.51 12.63
CA GLU A 111 -9.73 8.89 12.00
C GLU A 111 -9.36 8.27 10.67
N LYS A 112 -9.80 7.03 10.48
CA LYS A 112 -9.46 6.21 9.33
C LYS A 112 -10.73 5.90 8.58
N ARG A 113 -10.72 6.30 7.30
CA ARG A 113 -11.88 6.32 6.44
C ARG A 113 -11.56 5.62 5.13
N PHE A 114 -12.52 4.85 4.64
CA PHE A 114 -12.48 4.23 3.33
C PHE A 114 -13.71 4.67 2.54
N VAL A 115 -13.63 4.57 1.22
CA VAL A 115 -14.83 4.71 0.38
C VAL A 115 -14.94 3.50 -0.53
N ILE A 116 -16.11 2.88 -0.55
CA ILE A 116 -16.45 1.83 -1.52
C ILE A 116 -17.27 2.48 -2.64
N TYR A 117 -16.90 2.20 -3.88
CA TYR A 117 -17.69 2.51 -5.05
C TYR A 117 -18.14 1.21 -5.72
N ASP A 118 -19.44 1.07 -5.97
CA ASP A 118 -20.07 -0.16 -6.47
C ASP A 118 -20.62 -0.06 -7.92
N GLY A 119 -20.22 1.01 -8.63
CA GLY A 119 -20.72 1.36 -9.96
C GLY A 119 -21.97 2.23 -9.94
N LYS A 120 -22.56 2.48 -8.75
CA LYS A 120 -23.72 3.36 -8.60
C LYS A 120 -23.56 4.33 -7.44
N ASN A 121 -23.19 3.83 -6.27
CA ASN A 121 -23.15 4.58 -5.03
C ASN A 121 -21.72 4.65 -4.49
N TYR A 122 -21.42 5.74 -3.81
CA TYR A 122 -20.25 5.82 -2.95
C TYR A 122 -20.70 5.58 -1.51
N THR A 123 -20.06 4.64 -0.81
CA THR A 123 -20.29 4.38 0.61
C THR A 123 -19.03 4.70 1.40
N GLY A 124 -19.11 5.68 2.29
CA GLY A 124 -18.07 6.00 3.24
C GLY A 124 -18.07 5.03 4.41
N LEU A 125 -16.90 4.52 4.78
CA LEU A 125 -16.72 3.65 5.95
C LEU A 125 -15.91 4.42 6.98
N LYS A 126 -16.46 4.60 8.17
CA LYS A 126 -15.76 5.14 9.34
C LYS A 126 -15.65 4.06 10.41
N ARG A 127 -14.44 3.74 10.85
CA ARG A 127 -14.23 2.74 11.90
C ARG A 127 -14.85 3.20 13.23
N LYS A 128 -15.51 2.30 13.96
CA LYS A 128 -16.18 2.61 15.24
C LYS A 128 -15.21 2.74 16.43
N ASP A 129 -14.09 2.01 16.42
CA ASP A 129 -13.09 1.99 17.47
C ASP A 129 -11.79 2.72 17.07
N LYS A 130 -11.00 3.14 18.08
CA LYS A 130 -9.75 3.93 17.92
C LYS A 130 -8.48 3.07 17.73
N GLY A 131 -8.59 1.79 17.34
CA GLY A 131 -7.44 0.87 17.22
C GLY A 131 -6.48 1.18 16.05
N SER A 132 -5.20 0.79 16.18
CA SER A 132 -4.13 1.07 15.20
C SER A 132 -3.98 0.02 14.07
N LEU A 133 -3.49 0.50 12.90
CA LEU A 133 -3.08 -0.16 11.62
C LEU A 133 -4.14 -0.28 10.49
N ASP A 134 -4.11 0.69 9.58
CA ASP A 134 -5.07 0.95 8.48
C ASP A 134 -5.25 -0.13 7.42
N VAL A 135 -4.15 -0.57 6.80
CA VAL A 135 -4.26 -1.50 5.67
C VAL A 135 -4.54 -2.91 6.19
N THR A 136 -4.08 -3.22 7.41
CA THR A 136 -4.39 -4.46 8.10
C THR A 136 -5.86 -4.51 8.46
N VAL A 137 -6.47 -3.40 8.85
CA VAL A 137 -7.92 -3.32 9.09
C VAL A 137 -8.73 -3.60 7.84
N LEU A 138 -8.43 -2.92 6.72
CA LEU A 138 -9.16 -3.21 5.48
C LEU A 138 -8.90 -4.65 5.03
N HIS A 139 -7.64 -5.11 5.07
CA HIS A 139 -7.31 -6.46 4.64
C HIS A 139 -7.96 -7.52 5.53
N ASP A 140 -7.76 -7.47 6.83
CA ASP A 140 -8.15 -8.51 7.77
C ASP A 140 -9.64 -8.45 8.12
N LEU A 141 -10.26 -7.26 8.17
CA LEU A 141 -11.66 -7.12 8.57
C LEU A 141 -12.63 -7.05 7.39
N VAL A 142 -12.16 -6.71 6.19
CA VAL A 142 -13.03 -6.60 5.01
C VAL A 142 -12.64 -7.60 3.94
N ILE A 143 -11.39 -7.54 3.47
CA ILE A 143 -10.96 -8.29 2.28
C ILE A 143 -10.86 -9.79 2.55
N SER A 144 -10.18 -10.20 3.62
CA SER A 144 -9.94 -11.61 3.96
C SER A 144 -11.25 -12.35 4.30
N PRO A 145 -12.16 -11.78 5.12
CA PRO A 145 -13.47 -12.40 5.38
C PRO A 145 -14.33 -12.50 4.11
N LEU A 146 -14.36 -11.44 3.29
CA LEU A 146 -15.07 -11.43 2.01
C LEU A 146 -14.53 -12.51 1.07
N LYS A 147 -13.20 -12.58 0.94
CA LYS A 147 -12.54 -13.56 0.08
C LYS A 147 -12.88 -14.97 0.51
N LYS A 148 -12.71 -15.28 1.80
CA LYS A 148 -13.05 -16.59 2.35
C LYS A 148 -14.50 -16.95 2.08
N LYS A 149 -15.42 -16.02 2.30
CA LYS A 149 -16.86 -16.25 2.07
C LYS A 149 -17.21 -16.57 0.63
N ILE A 150 -16.62 -15.84 -0.32
CA ILE A 150 -16.83 -16.09 -1.76
C ILE A 150 -16.23 -17.44 -2.16
N GLU A 151 -15.04 -17.77 -1.65
CA GLU A 151 -14.39 -19.06 -1.90
C GLU A 151 -15.18 -20.24 -1.29
N ASP A 152 -15.69 -20.10 -0.07
CA ASP A 152 -16.53 -21.11 0.61
C ASP A 152 -17.85 -21.37 -0.15
N ALA A 153 -18.37 -20.37 -0.86
CA ALA A 153 -19.52 -20.49 -1.75
C ALA A 153 -19.17 -21.03 -3.15
N GLY A 154 -17.93 -21.44 -3.40
CA GLY A 154 -17.44 -21.95 -4.69
C GLY A 154 -17.17 -20.87 -5.74
N GLY A 155 -17.20 -19.59 -5.36
CA GLY A 155 -16.89 -18.46 -6.23
C GLY A 155 -15.39 -18.20 -6.38
N LYS A 156 -15.04 -17.32 -7.32
CA LYS A 156 -13.67 -16.81 -7.48
C LYS A 156 -13.66 -15.30 -7.30
N ILE A 157 -12.81 -14.82 -6.40
CA ILE A 157 -12.56 -13.40 -6.16
C ILE A 157 -11.16 -13.04 -6.66
N SER A 158 -11.02 -11.87 -7.28
CA SER A 158 -9.72 -11.32 -7.66
C SER A 158 -9.58 -9.90 -7.14
N ILE A 159 -8.35 -9.52 -6.76
CA ILE A 159 -8.05 -8.23 -6.16
C ILE A 159 -6.84 -7.64 -6.86
N ASP A 160 -7.08 -6.53 -7.54
CA ASP A 160 -6.06 -5.71 -8.18
C ASP A 160 -5.86 -4.38 -7.46
N PHE A 161 -4.79 -3.69 -7.85
CA PHE A 161 -4.25 -2.56 -7.12
C PHE A 161 -3.94 -1.42 -8.09
N THR A 162 -4.36 -0.21 -7.76
CA THR A 162 -4.02 0.99 -8.54
C THR A 162 -3.72 2.17 -7.62
N LYS A 163 -2.95 3.13 -8.10
CA LYS A 163 -2.74 4.43 -7.41
C LYS A 163 -3.69 5.52 -7.90
N ASP A 164 -4.46 5.22 -8.95
CA ASP A 164 -5.33 6.17 -9.63
C ASP A 164 -6.80 5.88 -9.26
N PRO A 165 -7.47 6.77 -8.51
CA PRO A 165 -8.86 6.56 -8.12
C PRO A 165 -9.82 6.67 -9.32
N TYR A 166 -9.52 7.49 -10.32
CA TYR A 166 -10.38 7.64 -11.51
C TYR A 166 -10.30 6.40 -12.38
N TYR A 167 -9.11 5.84 -12.56
CA TYR A 167 -8.95 4.52 -13.18
C TYR A 167 -9.83 3.50 -12.45
N ALA A 168 -9.71 3.39 -11.12
CA ALA A 168 -10.50 2.42 -10.36
C ALA A 168 -12.02 2.59 -10.51
N ILE A 169 -12.54 3.82 -10.55
CA ILE A 169 -13.97 4.09 -10.81
C ILE A 169 -14.37 3.60 -12.20
N ASN A 170 -13.64 4.04 -13.23
CA ASN A 170 -13.94 3.70 -14.62
C ASN A 170 -13.86 2.17 -14.88
N GLU A 171 -13.00 1.46 -14.16
CA GLU A 171 -12.90 0.00 -14.25
C GLU A 171 -14.13 -0.73 -13.69
N VAL A 172 -14.76 -0.17 -12.65
CA VAL A 172 -16.03 -0.67 -12.11
C VAL A 172 -17.18 -0.32 -13.06
N ASP A 173 -17.20 0.90 -13.61
CA ASP A 173 -18.22 1.34 -14.57
C ASP A 173 -18.24 0.48 -15.85
N ARG A 174 -17.07 0.01 -16.27
CA ARG A 174 -16.92 -0.93 -17.40
C ARG A 174 -17.33 -2.36 -17.05
N GLY A 175 -17.68 -2.64 -15.80
CA GLY A 175 -18.06 -3.97 -15.33
C GLY A 175 -16.89 -4.95 -15.20
N ARG A 176 -15.63 -4.50 -15.30
CA ARG A 176 -14.44 -5.37 -15.13
C ARG A 176 -14.23 -5.76 -13.67
N TYR A 177 -14.61 -4.87 -12.75
CA TYR A 177 -14.58 -5.12 -11.31
C TYR A 177 -15.96 -4.85 -10.71
N SER A 178 -16.28 -5.57 -9.63
CA SER A 178 -17.55 -5.44 -8.92
C SER A 178 -17.56 -4.18 -8.05
N VAL A 179 -16.43 -3.86 -7.40
CA VAL A 179 -16.29 -2.69 -6.53
C VAL A 179 -14.86 -2.14 -6.57
N ALA A 180 -14.73 -0.84 -6.27
CA ALA A 180 -13.47 -0.17 -5.98
C ALA A 180 -13.46 0.30 -4.53
N VAL A 181 -12.34 0.10 -3.84
CA VAL A 181 -12.12 0.59 -2.48
C VAL A 181 -11.02 1.66 -2.51
N MET A 182 -11.40 2.87 -2.12
CA MET A 182 -10.53 4.03 -2.02
C MET A 182 -10.03 4.20 -0.59
N LEU A 183 -8.76 4.59 -0.47
CA LEU A 183 -8.01 4.64 0.77
C LEU A 183 -7.32 6.00 0.89
N ASN A 184 -7.10 6.43 2.12
CA ASN A 184 -6.17 7.51 2.41
C ASN A 184 -4.71 7.06 2.21
N PRO A 185 -3.81 7.97 1.83
CA PRO A 185 -2.38 7.69 1.81
C PRO A 185 -1.89 7.30 3.21
N THR A 186 -1.05 6.26 3.30
CA THR A 186 -0.41 5.87 4.56
C THR A 186 0.63 6.91 4.95
N LYS A 187 0.62 7.33 6.21
CA LYS A 187 1.57 8.35 6.68
C LYS A 187 2.94 7.73 6.92
N ILE A 188 3.97 8.55 6.71
CA ILE A 188 5.36 8.18 7.02
C ILE A 188 5.52 7.74 8.48
N THR A 189 4.89 8.46 9.42
CA THR A 189 4.92 8.12 10.84
C THR A 189 4.37 6.73 11.11
N GLU A 190 3.27 6.35 10.46
CA GLU A 190 2.67 5.02 10.60
C GLU A 190 3.59 3.93 10.04
N ILE A 191 4.17 4.15 8.86
CA ILE A 191 5.12 3.21 8.26
C ILE A 191 6.29 2.97 9.22
N ARG A 192 6.82 4.06 9.80
CA ARG A 192 7.93 4.03 10.76
C ARG A 192 7.55 3.27 12.03
N ASP A 193 6.43 3.60 12.64
CA ASP A 193 6.01 3.06 13.94
C ASP A 193 5.70 1.55 13.82
N VAL A 194 5.04 1.12 12.73
CA VAL A 194 4.81 -0.30 12.43
C VAL A 194 6.12 -1.05 12.26
N SER A 195 7.03 -0.50 11.46
CA SER A 195 8.32 -1.11 11.18
C SER A 195 9.18 -1.24 12.45
N PHE A 196 9.17 -0.23 13.33
CA PHE A 196 9.90 -0.28 14.60
C PHE A 196 9.28 -1.23 15.63
N SER A 197 7.97 -1.48 15.55
CA SER A 197 7.31 -2.49 16.38
C SER A 197 7.61 -3.94 15.97
N GLY A 198 8.42 -4.16 14.92
CA GLY A 198 8.74 -5.49 14.37
C GLY A 198 7.59 -6.12 13.58
N LYS A 199 6.48 -5.41 13.39
CA LYS A 199 5.34 -5.85 12.58
C LYS A 199 5.60 -5.57 11.11
N ARG A 200 4.94 -6.33 10.23
CA ARG A 200 4.95 -6.10 8.79
C ARG A 200 3.68 -5.37 8.35
N MET A 201 3.83 -4.40 7.46
CA MET A 201 2.70 -3.84 6.72
C MET A 201 2.13 -4.91 5.77
N PRO A 202 0.81 -4.93 5.51
CA PRO A 202 0.24 -5.78 4.49
C PRO A 202 0.88 -5.55 3.12
N GLN A 203 0.83 -6.54 2.24
CA GLN A 203 1.37 -6.38 0.90
C GLN A 203 0.66 -5.25 0.14
N LYS A 204 1.43 -4.51 -0.68
CA LYS A 204 0.94 -3.40 -1.52
C LYS A 204 0.19 -2.33 -0.71
N SER A 205 0.65 -2.04 0.49
CA SER A 205 0.09 -1.00 1.36
C SER A 205 0.50 0.41 0.95
N THR A 206 1.71 0.57 0.43
CA THR A 206 2.32 1.89 0.19
C THR A 206 2.92 1.99 -1.21
N TYR A 207 2.83 3.19 -1.80
CA TYR A 207 3.49 3.50 -3.06
C TYR A 207 4.32 4.77 -2.92
N PHE A 208 5.62 4.59 -2.68
CA PHE A 208 6.59 5.69 -2.70
C PHE A 208 6.80 6.23 -4.11
N TYR A 209 6.67 7.55 -4.27
CA TYR A 209 6.88 8.28 -5.52
C TYR A 209 7.77 9.52 -5.28
N PRO A 210 8.63 9.90 -6.25
CA PRO A 210 8.89 9.22 -7.51
C PRO A 210 9.64 7.90 -7.34
N LYS A 211 9.46 6.99 -8.30
CA LYS A 211 10.30 5.78 -8.37
C LYS A 211 11.66 6.15 -8.95
N VAL A 212 12.71 5.55 -8.40
CA VAL A 212 14.07 5.73 -8.93
C VAL A 212 14.13 5.18 -10.35
N LEU A 213 14.69 5.96 -11.28
CA LEU A 213 14.91 5.56 -12.66
C LEU A 213 16.12 4.60 -12.74
N THR A 214 15.94 3.36 -12.29
CA THR A 214 17.04 2.37 -12.18
C THR A 214 17.75 2.08 -13.50
N GLY A 215 17.06 2.29 -14.64
CA GLY A 215 17.66 2.20 -15.97
C GLY A 215 18.86 3.14 -16.18
N LEU A 216 18.92 4.28 -15.48
CA LEU A 216 20.04 5.22 -15.55
C LEU A 216 21.36 4.68 -14.95
N VAL A 217 21.29 3.61 -14.14
CA VAL A 217 22.45 3.06 -13.42
C VAL A 217 22.74 1.62 -13.84
N ILE A 218 21.71 0.84 -14.21
CA ILE A 218 21.86 -0.58 -14.59
C ILE A 218 22.17 -0.74 -16.08
N ASN A 219 21.54 0.07 -16.94
CA ASN A 219 21.86 0.11 -18.36
C ASN A 219 22.82 1.27 -18.60
N VAL A 220 24.09 1.04 -18.29
CA VAL A 220 25.16 1.96 -18.65
C VAL A 220 25.30 1.86 -20.18
N PHE A 221 25.01 2.96 -20.89
CA PHE A 221 25.25 3.07 -22.33
C PHE A 221 26.75 2.94 -22.65
#